data_AF-G3IFF1-F1
#
_entry.id   AF-G3IFF1-F1
#
_cell.length_a   1.000
_cell.length_b   1.000
_cell.length_c   1.000
_cell.angle_alpha   90.00
_cell.angle_beta   90.00
_cell.angle_gamma   90.00
#
_symmetry.space_group_name_H-M   'P 1'
#
loop_
_entity.id
_entity.type
_entity.pdbx_description
1 polymer ?
#
loop_
_entity_poly.entity_id
_entity_poly.type
_entity_poly.pdbx_seq_one_letter_code
_entity_poly.pdbx_strand_id
1 'polypeptide(L)'
;MSRADFHLIYKNSVYNTQPRSEKELPFYFLQKLLMLDCGFRHLVFKNAGNSEAQNCVYPCNQENKVFDPYEELFDDRDEATDSSATESQPHIHPMDIQMAIFHCADDLARQYILSKLSICQFALPLVVPNPNTSQMEFSVWSLRQIRRSWQEAGKSPKDKSYSHKNQQMCHVATPIVSFIRVGNGLSASKSQIMNSLLSKSKHDMFFHRHCRGSHQHCLLMEGVVEISWFCPRGQGEDMFEKCVTFANLHGDAKEHTQQLSFLQEVSSLIVMLMSASEDNKENQNLVRHLC
;
A
#
# COMPACT_ATOMS: atom_id res chain seq x y z
N MET A 1 -40.19 1.62 11.08
CA MET A 1 -38.85 1.07 11.38
C MET A 1 -38.28 1.87 12.55
N SER A 2 -38.15 1.25 13.72
CA SER A 2 -37.72 1.94 14.94
C SER A 2 -36.19 2.02 14.99
N ARG A 3 -35.66 3.02 15.70
CA ARG A 3 -34.21 3.28 15.87
C ARG A 3 -33.45 2.12 16.54
N ALA A 4 -34.15 1.13 17.09
CA ALA A 4 -33.58 -0.01 17.79
C ALA A 4 -33.01 -1.11 16.86
N ASP A 5 -33.44 -1.17 15.60
CA ASP A 5 -33.07 -2.28 14.70
C ASP A 5 -31.72 -2.08 13.98
N PHE A 6 -31.10 -0.88 14.08
CA PHE A 6 -29.78 -0.61 13.50
C PHE A 6 -28.63 -1.30 14.24
N HIS A 7 -28.81 -1.71 15.50
CA HIS A 7 -27.78 -2.38 16.31
C HIS A 7 -27.70 -3.89 16.07
N LEU A 8 -28.53 -4.44 15.18
CA LEU A 8 -28.46 -5.83 14.73
C LEU A 8 -27.56 -6.01 13.49
N ILE A 9 -26.72 -5.03 13.18
CA ILE A 9 -25.65 -5.16 12.18
C ILE A 9 -24.54 -5.98 12.83
N TYR A 10 -24.66 -7.32 12.71
CA TYR A 10 -23.65 -8.34 13.00
C TYR A 10 -22.90 -8.17 14.32
N LYS A 11 -23.24 -8.97 15.34
CA LYS A 11 -22.68 -8.90 16.72
C LYS A 11 -21.14 -8.83 16.77
N ASN A 12 -20.43 -9.41 15.79
CA ASN A 12 -18.96 -9.35 15.69
C ASN A 12 -18.40 -7.98 15.24
N SER A 13 -19.22 -6.99 14.86
CA SER A 13 -18.72 -5.65 14.47
C SER A 13 -18.27 -4.81 15.66
N VAL A 14 -18.74 -5.16 16.85
CA VAL A 14 -18.45 -4.45 18.11
C VAL A 14 -17.35 -5.17 18.89
N TYR A 15 -17.18 -6.48 18.70
CA TYR A 15 -16.12 -7.26 19.33
C TYR A 15 -14.92 -7.38 18.39
N ASN A 16 -13.72 -7.06 18.87
CA ASN A 16 -12.45 -7.31 18.18
C ASN A 16 -12.13 -8.82 18.11
N THR A 17 -13.05 -9.64 17.61
CA THR A 17 -12.81 -11.07 17.43
C THR A 17 -11.95 -11.27 16.20
N GLN A 18 -10.78 -11.87 16.40
CA GLN A 18 -9.94 -12.31 15.29
C GLN A 18 -10.67 -13.40 14.47
N PRO A 19 -10.46 -13.43 13.14
CA PRO A 19 -11.04 -14.46 12.29
C PRO A 19 -10.54 -15.84 12.73
N ARG A 20 -11.46 -16.81 12.80
CA ARG A 20 -11.18 -18.19 13.25
C ARG A 20 -10.89 -19.14 12.10
N SER A 21 -11.22 -18.73 10.88
CA SER A 21 -11.00 -19.51 9.66
C SER A 21 -10.67 -18.59 8.48
N GLU A 22 -10.01 -19.13 7.46
CA GLU A 22 -9.68 -18.39 6.23
C GLU A 22 -10.91 -17.80 5.54
N LYS A 23 -12.05 -18.50 5.62
CA LYS A 23 -13.34 -18.06 5.05
C LYS A 23 -13.88 -16.78 5.69
N GLU A 24 -13.45 -16.45 6.90
CA GLU A 24 -13.85 -15.23 7.60
C GLU A 24 -12.98 -14.02 7.24
N LEU A 25 -11.79 -14.24 6.64
CA LEU A 25 -10.82 -13.18 6.34
C LEU A 25 -11.41 -12.07 5.44
N PRO A 26 -12.11 -12.37 4.33
CA PRO A 26 -12.63 -11.31 3.47
C PRO A 26 -13.67 -10.43 4.18
N PHE A 27 -14.55 -11.06 4.97
CA PHE A 27 -15.58 -10.35 5.72
C PHE A 27 -14.97 -9.51 6.85
N TYR A 28 -13.97 -10.06 7.56
CA TYR A 28 -13.25 -9.32 8.58
C TYR A 28 -12.54 -8.09 7.98
N PHE A 29 -11.84 -8.27 6.85
CA PHE A 29 -11.18 -7.17 6.14
C PHE A 29 -12.17 -6.07 5.76
N LEU A 30 -13.28 -6.42 5.11
CA LEU A 30 -14.31 -5.47 4.70
C LEU A 30 -14.93 -4.76 5.92
N GLN A 31 -15.21 -5.49 6.99
CA GLN A 31 -15.75 -4.93 8.23
C GLN A 31 -14.79 -3.91 8.86
N LYS A 32 -13.50 -4.23 8.96
CA LYS A 32 -12.51 -3.29 9.48
C LYS A 32 -12.32 -2.07 8.58
N LEU A 33 -12.31 -2.27 7.26
CA LEU A 33 -12.26 -1.18 6.29
C LEU A 33 -13.49 -0.27 6.38
N LEU A 34 -14.68 -0.84 6.58
CA LEU A 34 -15.93 -0.09 6.79
C LEU A 34 -15.84 0.83 8.01
N MET A 35 -15.24 0.32 9.09
CA MET A 35 -14.98 1.02 10.34
C MET A 35 -13.76 1.95 10.29
N LEU A 36 -13.08 2.05 9.14
CA LEU A 36 -11.84 2.82 8.95
C LEU A 36 -10.70 2.41 9.91
N ASP A 37 -10.70 1.16 10.36
CA ASP A 37 -9.67 0.60 11.23
C ASP A 37 -8.48 0.14 10.39
N CYS A 38 -7.47 1.01 10.24
CA CYS A 38 -6.25 0.74 9.46
C CYS A 38 -5.46 -0.50 9.93
N GLY A 39 -5.76 -1.06 11.10
CA GLY A 39 -5.13 -2.27 11.62
C GLY A 39 -5.35 -3.50 10.74
N PHE A 40 -6.34 -3.50 9.84
CA PHE A 40 -6.62 -4.65 8.97
C PHE A 40 -5.43 -5.04 8.07
N ARG A 41 -4.57 -4.08 7.66
CA ARG A 41 -3.38 -4.38 6.84
C ARG A 41 -2.29 -5.14 7.60
N HIS A 42 -2.37 -5.16 8.92
CA HIS A 42 -1.40 -5.81 9.81
C HIS A 42 -1.94 -7.10 10.42
N LEU A 43 -3.07 -7.60 9.90
CA LEU A 43 -3.68 -8.84 10.38
C LEU A 43 -2.75 -10.02 10.07
N VAL A 44 -2.34 -10.73 11.12
CA VAL A 44 -1.62 -11.99 10.98
C VAL A 44 -2.60 -13.11 11.29
N PHE A 45 -3.01 -13.86 10.27
CA PHE A 45 -3.82 -15.05 10.46
C PHE A 45 -2.92 -16.24 10.84
N LYS A 46 -3.23 -16.87 11.98
CA LYS A 46 -2.62 -18.12 12.42
C LYS A 46 -3.77 -19.11 12.68
N ASN A 47 -3.74 -20.28 12.03
CA ASN A 47 -4.74 -21.31 12.32
C ASN A 47 -4.59 -21.77 13.79
N ALA A 48 -5.71 -22.08 14.44
CA ALA A 48 -5.83 -22.31 15.88
C ALA A 48 -5.04 -23.51 16.47
N GLY A 49 -4.18 -24.16 15.68
CA GLY A 49 -3.35 -25.29 16.11
C GLY A 49 -2.18 -24.91 17.03
N ASN A 50 -1.70 -23.66 16.98
CA ASN A 50 -0.59 -23.19 17.82
C ASN A 50 -1.06 -22.02 18.68
N SER A 51 -1.71 -22.34 19.79
CA SER A 51 -2.15 -21.35 20.77
C SER A 51 -1.02 -21.02 21.73
N GLU A 52 -0.30 -19.94 21.47
CA GLU A 52 0.06 -18.99 22.51
C GLU A 52 -0.38 -17.60 22.06
N ALA A 53 -1.41 -17.10 22.74
CA ALA A 53 -2.02 -15.81 22.50
C ALA A 53 -1.08 -14.68 22.94
N GLN A 54 -0.13 -14.30 22.10
CA GLN A 54 0.48 -12.97 22.21
C GLN A 54 -0.43 -11.93 21.58
N ASN A 55 -1.32 -11.40 22.42
CA ASN A 55 -1.98 -10.12 22.19
C ASN A 55 -0.93 -9.00 22.16
N CYS A 56 -0.35 -8.76 20.98
CA CYS A 56 0.44 -7.55 20.75
C CYS A 56 -0.39 -6.57 19.92
N VAL A 57 -1.24 -5.80 20.63
CA VAL A 57 -1.70 -4.50 20.16
C VAL A 57 -0.60 -3.52 20.55
N TYR A 58 0.31 -3.22 19.64
CA TYR A 58 1.12 -2.01 19.79
C TYR A 58 0.27 -0.83 19.33
N PRO A 59 0.12 0.23 20.16
CA PRO A 59 -0.36 1.50 19.67
C PRO A 59 0.58 1.99 18.57
N CYS A 60 0.00 2.68 17.60
CA CYS A 60 0.67 3.37 16.51
C CYS A 60 1.51 4.57 17.00
N ASN A 61 2.43 4.33 17.95
CA ASN A 61 3.29 5.32 18.58
C ASN A 61 4.74 4.81 18.53
N GLN A 62 5.40 4.98 17.40
CA GLN A 62 6.86 5.09 17.39
C GLN A 62 7.20 6.55 17.13
N GLU A 63 7.72 7.21 18.16
CA GLU A 63 8.30 8.54 18.05
C GLU A 63 9.55 8.48 17.16
N ASN A 64 9.75 9.58 16.42
CA ASN A 64 10.84 9.87 15.50
C ASN A 64 12.21 9.39 16.00
N LYS A 65 12.65 8.19 15.60
CA LYS A 65 14.07 7.87 15.50
C LYS A 65 14.54 8.28 14.09
N VAL A 66 15.70 8.92 14.04
CA VAL A 66 16.37 9.28 12.79
C VAL A 66 16.57 8.00 11.97
N PHE A 67 16.05 8.01 10.75
CA PHE A 67 16.04 6.90 9.82
C PHE A 67 17.43 6.69 9.20
N ASP A 68 18.01 5.50 9.39
CA ASP A 68 19.16 5.03 8.63
C ASP A 68 18.72 3.90 7.69
N PRO A 69 18.79 4.09 6.36
CA PRO A 69 18.40 3.07 5.38
C PRO A 69 19.35 1.85 5.31
N TYR A 70 20.45 1.82 6.07
CA TYR A 70 21.39 0.70 6.16
C TYR A 70 21.37 -0.05 7.50
N GLU A 71 20.56 0.39 8.47
CA GLU A 71 20.38 -0.36 9.72
C GLU A 71 19.38 -1.51 9.49
N GLU A 72 19.92 -2.73 9.36
CA GLU A 72 19.14 -3.96 9.49
C GLU A 72 18.60 -4.04 10.91
N LEU A 73 17.28 -3.90 11.08
CA LEU A 73 16.59 -4.19 12.34
C LEU A 73 16.63 -5.70 12.57
N PHE A 74 17.76 -6.20 13.06
CA PHE A 74 17.85 -7.52 13.69
C PHE A 74 17.06 -7.46 14.99
N ASP A 75 15.83 -7.94 14.98
CA ASP A 75 15.19 -8.44 16.21
C ASP A 75 15.49 -9.95 16.27
N ASP A 76 16.78 -10.29 16.34
CA ASP A 76 17.23 -11.64 16.71
C ASP A 76 16.95 -11.83 18.19
N ARG A 77 15.78 -12.40 18.47
CA ARG A 77 15.60 -13.23 19.66
C ARG A 77 15.79 -14.68 19.23
N ASP A 78 17.06 -15.08 19.18
CA ASP A 78 17.47 -16.48 19.26
C ASP A 78 16.97 -17.07 20.57
N GLU A 79 15.80 -17.72 20.55
CA GLU A 79 15.54 -18.83 21.45
C GLU A 79 15.92 -20.12 20.72
N ALA A 80 17.15 -20.55 20.96
CA ALA A 80 17.62 -21.88 20.61
C ALA A 80 16.66 -22.91 21.23
N THR A 81 15.87 -23.58 20.40
CA THR A 81 15.26 -24.85 20.76
C THR A 81 15.28 -25.78 19.55
N ASP A 82 15.69 -27.01 19.81
CA ASP A 82 16.08 -28.03 18.85
C ASP A 82 15.05 -28.36 17.75
N SER A 83 15.62 -28.81 16.64
CA SER A 83 15.01 -29.36 15.44
C SER A 83 13.73 -30.19 15.66
N SER A 84 12.62 -29.70 15.10
CA SER A 84 11.73 -30.54 14.29
C SER A 84 11.13 -29.67 13.19
N ALA A 85 11.19 -30.16 11.95
CA ALA A 85 10.60 -29.51 10.79
C ALA A 85 9.08 -29.53 10.93
N THR A 86 8.51 -28.53 11.62
CA THR A 86 7.10 -28.21 11.53
C THR A 86 6.91 -27.45 10.23
N GLU A 87 6.28 -28.07 9.24
CA GLU A 87 5.82 -27.41 8.02
C GLU A 87 5.12 -26.09 8.40
N SER A 88 5.78 -24.97 8.12
CA SER A 88 5.27 -23.64 8.42
C SER A 88 3.95 -23.47 7.67
N GLN A 89 2.85 -23.40 8.43
CA GLN A 89 1.51 -23.26 7.86
C GLN A 89 1.45 -22.04 6.92
N PRO A 90 0.67 -22.11 5.82
CA PRO A 90 0.61 -21.03 4.85
C PRO A 90 0.01 -19.78 5.48
N HIS A 91 0.87 -18.78 5.72
CA HIS A 91 0.45 -17.45 6.13
C HIS A 91 -0.17 -16.75 4.91
N ILE A 92 -1.47 -16.46 4.96
CA ILE A 92 -2.14 -15.67 3.92
C ILE A 92 -1.71 -14.22 4.07
N HIS A 93 -1.11 -13.68 3.00
CA HIS A 93 -0.63 -12.31 2.99
C HIS A 93 -1.80 -11.30 3.05
N PRO A 94 -1.77 -10.26 3.91
CA PRO A 94 -2.87 -9.29 4.03
C PRO A 94 -3.24 -8.60 2.72
N MET A 95 -2.24 -8.35 1.87
CA MET A 95 -2.48 -7.76 0.56
C MET A 95 -3.14 -8.73 -0.42
N ASP A 96 -2.92 -10.04 -0.28
CA ASP A 96 -3.65 -11.02 -1.09
C ASP A 96 -5.14 -11.04 -0.71
N ILE A 97 -5.46 -10.85 0.57
CA ILE A 97 -6.85 -10.68 1.01
C ILE A 97 -7.46 -9.43 0.35
N GLN A 98 -6.75 -8.29 0.38
CA GLN A 98 -7.19 -7.05 -0.26
C GLN A 98 -7.44 -7.26 -1.76
N MET A 99 -6.48 -7.86 -2.47
CA MET A 99 -6.55 -8.04 -3.92
C MET A 99 -7.57 -9.11 -4.32
N ALA A 100 -7.72 -10.19 -3.57
CA ALA A 100 -8.77 -11.19 -3.81
C ALA A 100 -10.17 -10.56 -3.70
N ILE A 101 -10.42 -9.74 -2.68
CA ILE A 101 -11.66 -8.98 -2.55
C ILE A 101 -11.82 -8.03 -3.75
N PHE A 102 -10.75 -7.33 -4.12
CA PHE A 102 -10.78 -6.38 -5.23
C PHE A 102 -11.12 -7.04 -6.58
N HIS A 103 -10.53 -8.21 -6.87
CA HIS A 103 -10.82 -8.98 -8.08
C HIS A 103 -12.26 -9.50 -8.12
N CYS A 104 -12.79 -9.95 -6.98
CA CYS A 104 -14.17 -10.46 -6.89
C CYS A 104 -15.24 -9.36 -6.85
N ALA A 105 -14.86 -8.11 -6.59
CA ALA A 105 -15.78 -6.99 -6.49
C ALA A 105 -16.18 -6.44 -7.87
N ASP A 106 -17.45 -6.02 -7.99
CA ASP A 106 -17.90 -5.21 -9.11
C ASP A 106 -17.35 -3.76 -9.04
N ASP A 107 -17.54 -2.97 -10.09
CA ASP A 107 -16.98 -1.62 -10.17
C ASP A 107 -17.46 -0.67 -9.05
N LEU A 108 -18.71 -0.84 -8.59
CA LEU A 108 -19.30 -0.05 -7.52
C LEU A 108 -18.65 -0.40 -6.17
N ALA A 109 -18.49 -1.69 -5.90
CA ALA A 109 -17.81 -2.19 -4.71
C ALA A 109 -16.32 -1.81 -4.73
N ARG A 110 -15.63 -1.93 -5.88
CA ARG A 110 -14.25 -1.45 -6.06
C ARG A 110 -14.15 0.03 -5.72
N GLN A 111 -15.03 0.87 -6.26
CA GLN A 111 -15.07 2.30 -5.94
C GLN A 111 -15.27 2.58 -4.45
N TYR A 112 -16.14 1.83 -3.79
CA TYR A 112 -16.35 1.94 -2.35
C TYR A 112 -15.09 1.58 -1.55
N ILE A 113 -14.45 0.45 -1.88
CA ILE A 113 -13.22 -0.03 -1.26
C ILE A 113 -12.10 1.00 -1.42
N LEU A 114 -11.86 1.48 -2.65
CA LEU A 114 -10.83 2.49 -2.93
C LEU A 114 -11.10 3.80 -2.19
N SER A 115 -12.36 4.20 -2.07
CA SER A 115 -12.74 5.40 -1.31
C SER A 115 -12.40 5.25 0.18
N LYS A 116 -12.65 4.08 0.76
CA LYS A 116 -12.29 3.79 2.16
C LYS A 116 -10.78 3.71 2.37
N LEU A 117 -10.05 3.03 1.48
CA LEU A 117 -8.59 2.99 1.51
C LEU A 117 -7.98 4.41 1.42
N SER A 118 -8.56 5.26 0.57
CA SER A 118 -8.14 6.66 0.42
C SER A 118 -8.36 7.49 1.69
N ILE A 119 -9.47 7.27 2.41
CA ILE A 119 -9.73 7.89 3.71
C ILE A 119 -8.68 7.42 4.74
N CYS A 120 -8.35 6.13 4.73
CA CYS A 120 -7.29 5.53 5.54
C CYS A 120 -5.87 5.95 5.13
N GLN A 121 -5.70 6.84 4.14
CA GLN A 121 -4.40 7.31 3.63
C GLN A 121 -3.51 6.19 3.08
N PHE A 122 -4.12 5.13 2.57
CA PHE A 122 -3.39 4.06 1.90
C PHE A 122 -3.23 4.32 0.40
N ALA A 123 -2.19 3.73 -0.18
CA ALA A 123 -2.05 3.63 -1.61
C ALA A 123 -3.18 2.78 -2.23
N LEU A 124 -3.56 3.13 -3.46
CA LEU A 124 -4.72 2.58 -4.16
C LEU A 124 -4.28 1.85 -5.42
N PRO A 125 -4.76 0.63 -5.71
CA PRO A 125 -4.42 -0.07 -6.94
C PRO A 125 -4.99 0.66 -8.17
N LEU A 126 -4.10 1.14 -9.05
CA LEU A 126 -4.43 1.78 -10.32
C LEU A 126 -4.41 0.77 -11.47
N VAL A 127 -3.34 -0.02 -11.56
CA VAL A 127 -3.16 -1.05 -12.59
C VAL A 127 -3.05 -2.40 -11.89
N VAL A 128 -3.91 -3.35 -12.26
CA VAL A 128 -4.02 -4.63 -11.60
C VAL A 128 -4.00 -5.76 -12.63
N PRO A 129 -3.06 -6.72 -12.53
CA PRO A 129 -3.05 -7.89 -13.40
C PRO A 129 -4.18 -8.84 -13.02
N ASN A 130 -4.98 -9.24 -14.01
CA ASN A 130 -6.00 -10.23 -13.80
C ASN A 130 -5.35 -11.62 -13.65
N PRO A 131 -5.54 -12.33 -12.52
CA PRO A 131 -4.88 -13.61 -12.28
C PRO A 131 -5.32 -14.72 -13.23
N ASN A 132 -6.50 -14.61 -13.85
CA ASN A 132 -7.05 -15.63 -14.75
C ASN A 132 -6.71 -15.37 -16.22
N THR A 133 -6.69 -14.10 -16.64
CA THR A 133 -6.51 -13.73 -18.06
C THR A 133 -5.14 -13.13 -18.37
N SER A 134 -4.36 -12.80 -17.35
CA SER A 134 -3.10 -12.03 -17.46
C SER A 134 -3.25 -10.67 -18.15
N GLN A 135 -4.48 -10.17 -18.30
CA GLN A 135 -4.75 -8.84 -18.83
C GLN A 135 -4.62 -7.77 -17.75
N MET A 136 -4.28 -6.56 -18.17
CA MET A 136 -4.18 -5.42 -17.28
C MET A 136 -5.54 -4.73 -17.10
N GLU A 137 -6.02 -4.67 -15.87
CA GLU A 137 -7.21 -3.93 -15.48
C GLU A 137 -6.83 -2.56 -14.90
N PHE A 138 -7.55 -1.53 -15.33
CA PHE A 138 -7.33 -0.16 -14.88
C PHE A 138 -8.47 0.32 -13.98
N SER A 139 -8.16 0.68 -12.74
CA SER A 139 -9.12 1.15 -11.73
C SER A 139 -9.58 2.60 -11.93
N VAL A 140 -9.39 3.19 -13.13
CA VAL A 140 -9.63 4.62 -13.40
C VAL A 140 -11.07 5.01 -13.07
N TRP A 141 -12.05 4.19 -13.46
CA TRP A 141 -13.46 4.43 -13.13
C TRP A 141 -13.68 4.40 -11.61
N SER A 142 -13.11 3.40 -10.92
CA SER A 142 -13.29 3.23 -9.48
C SER A 142 -12.67 4.37 -8.68
N LEU A 143 -11.61 4.99 -9.20
CA LEU A 143 -10.91 6.13 -8.60
C LEU A 143 -11.60 7.48 -8.80
N ARG A 144 -12.63 7.60 -9.65
CA ARG A 144 -13.26 8.89 -10.00
C ARG A 144 -13.89 9.66 -8.82
N GLN A 145 -14.24 8.94 -7.74
CA GLN A 145 -14.83 9.52 -6.53
C GLN A 145 -13.77 9.97 -5.51
N ILE A 146 -12.50 9.68 -5.74
CA ILE A 146 -11.44 10.12 -4.84
C ILE A 146 -11.30 11.63 -4.94
N ARG A 147 -11.57 12.31 -3.82
CA ARG A 147 -11.46 13.75 -3.71
C ARG A 147 -10.45 14.15 -2.66
N ARG A 148 -9.67 15.18 -2.95
CA ARG A 148 -8.72 15.79 -2.00
C ARG A 148 -8.87 17.30 -2.00
N SER A 149 -8.38 17.90 -0.92
CA SER A 149 -8.17 19.33 -0.83
C SER A 149 -6.70 19.57 -0.47
N TRP A 150 -6.10 20.60 -1.05
CA TRP A 150 -4.73 20.99 -0.78
C TRP A 150 -4.58 22.51 -0.91
N GLN A 151 -3.45 23.01 -0.44
CA GLN A 151 -3.07 24.39 -0.59
C GLN A 151 -1.64 24.43 -1.10
N GLU A 152 -1.44 25.04 -2.26
CA GLU A 152 -0.09 25.21 -2.81
C GLU A 152 0.65 26.29 -2.03
N ALA A 153 1.98 26.20 -2.00
CA ALA A 153 2.82 27.19 -1.36
C ALA A 153 2.68 28.53 -2.10
N GLY A 154 1.90 29.46 -1.53
CA GLY A 154 1.71 30.79 -2.07
C GLY A 154 2.88 31.70 -1.71
N LYS A 155 3.25 32.63 -2.61
CA LYS A 155 4.21 33.70 -2.30
C LYS A 155 3.69 34.70 -1.24
N SER A 156 2.39 34.67 -0.91
CA SER A 156 1.82 35.52 0.14
C SER A 156 0.67 34.86 0.93
N PRO A 157 0.50 35.13 2.24
CA PRO A 157 -0.54 34.52 3.08
C PRO A 157 -1.98 34.97 2.80
N LYS A 158 -2.17 36.03 2.00
CA LYS A 158 -3.49 36.65 1.76
C LYS A 158 -4.19 36.18 0.48
N ASP A 159 -3.49 35.42 -0.36
CA ASP A 159 -4.01 35.03 -1.67
C ASP A 159 -4.68 33.65 -1.59
N LYS A 160 -6.02 33.65 -1.49
CA LYS A 160 -6.83 32.42 -1.46
C LYS A 160 -6.88 31.70 -2.82
N SER A 161 -6.28 32.26 -3.88
CA SER A 161 -6.31 31.69 -5.24
C SER A 161 -5.53 30.37 -5.37
N TYR A 162 -4.67 30.02 -4.41
CA TYR A 162 -3.85 28.81 -4.40
C TYR A 162 -4.41 27.66 -3.54
N SER A 163 -5.68 27.76 -3.10
CA SER A 163 -6.35 26.72 -2.32
C SER A 163 -7.30 25.89 -3.20
N HIS A 164 -7.04 24.60 -3.30
CA HIS A 164 -7.84 23.65 -4.04
C HIS A 164 -8.73 22.88 -3.06
N LYS A 165 -10.05 23.06 -3.16
CA LYS A 165 -11.01 22.38 -2.28
C LYS A 165 -11.76 21.32 -3.04
N ASN A 166 -11.86 20.13 -2.43
CA ASN A 166 -12.71 19.02 -2.83
C ASN A 166 -12.60 18.65 -4.33
N GLN A 167 -11.37 18.67 -4.87
CA GLN A 167 -11.10 18.35 -6.26
C GLN A 167 -11.13 16.84 -6.48
N GLN A 168 -11.69 16.41 -7.62
CA GLN A 168 -11.67 15.01 -8.04
C GLN A 168 -10.31 14.68 -8.64
N MET A 169 -9.55 13.79 -7.99
CA MET A 169 -8.16 13.54 -8.35
C MET A 169 -7.99 12.98 -9.76
N CYS A 170 -8.98 12.27 -10.30
CA CYS A 170 -8.97 11.80 -11.69
C CYS A 170 -8.97 12.92 -12.74
N HIS A 171 -9.32 14.16 -12.37
CA HIS A 171 -9.32 15.32 -13.27
C HIS A 171 -8.18 16.30 -12.95
N VAL A 172 -7.36 16.01 -11.94
CA VAL A 172 -6.25 16.89 -11.55
C VAL A 172 -5.00 16.44 -12.29
N ALA A 173 -4.50 17.28 -13.18
CA ALA A 173 -3.20 17.08 -13.78
C ALA A 173 -2.11 17.29 -12.70
N THR A 174 -1.41 16.22 -12.36
CA THR A 174 -0.29 16.25 -11.41
C THR A 174 0.91 15.56 -12.06
N PRO A 175 2.14 16.01 -11.79
CA PRO A 175 3.32 15.24 -12.18
C PRO A 175 3.27 13.86 -11.50
N ILE A 176 3.60 12.83 -12.27
CA ILE A 176 3.63 11.44 -11.78
C ILE A 176 5.09 11.06 -11.55
N VAL A 177 5.41 10.70 -10.32
CA VAL A 177 6.70 10.13 -9.92
C VAL A 177 6.51 8.64 -9.67
N SER A 178 7.09 7.82 -10.53
CA SER A 178 6.94 6.38 -10.47
C SER A 178 8.18 5.73 -9.90
N PHE A 179 7.99 4.80 -8.98
CA PHE A 179 9.07 4.04 -8.35
C PHE A 179 9.03 2.60 -8.86
N ILE A 180 10.16 2.15 -9.39
CA ILE A 180 10.34 0.78 -9.89
C ILE A 180 11.56 0.15 -9.23
N ARG A 181 11.53 -1.18 -9.08
CA ARG A 181 12.69 -1.97 -8.63
C ARG A 181 13.16 -2.83 -9.79
N VAL A 182 14.47 -2.93 -9.96
CA VAL A 182 15.10 -3.81 -10.95
C VAL A 182 15.98 -4.79 -10.20
N GLY A 183 15.70 -6.09 -10.39
CA GLY A 183 16.41 -7.16 -9.71
C GLY A 183 15.99 -7.40 -8.26
N ASN A 184 16.65 -8.36 -7.62
CA ASN A 184 16.27 -8.89 -6.32
C ASN A 184 17.31 -8.64 -5.22
N GLY A 185 18.53 -8.21 -5.56
CA GLY A 185 19.64 -8.00 -4.62
C GLY A 185 19.54 -6.76 -3.73
N LEU A 186 18.47 -5.96 -3.82
CA LEU A 186 18.26 -4.83 -2.92
C LEU A 186 17.70 -5.28 -1.57
N SER A 187 18.53 -5.11 -0.52
CA SER A 187 18.10 -5.31 0.87
C SER A 187 17.02 -4.30 1.27
N ALA A 188 17.18 -3.03 0.87
CA ALA A 188 16.20 -1.98 1.14
C ALA A 188 14.89 -2.19 0.36
N SER A 189 13.77 -1.96 1.04
CA SER A 189 12.45 -2.03 0.42
C SER A 189 12.07 -0.72 -0.26
N LYS A 190 11.80 -0.77 -1.58
CA LYS A 190 11.31 0.38 -2.36
C LYS A 190 10.11 1.08 -1.71
N SER A 191 9.09 0.32 -1.33
CA SER A 191 7.88 0.87 -0.71
C SER A 191 8.16 1.51 0.65
N GLN A 192 9.17 1.03 1.39
CA GLN A 192 9.58 1.62 2.66
C GLN A 192 10.28 2.97 2.44
N ILE A 193 11.16 3.06 1.45
CA ILE A 193 11.79 4.34 1.06
C ILE A 193 10.71 5.35 0.66
N MET A 194 9.73 4.93 -0.14
CA MET A 194 8.59 5.78 -0.49
C MET A 194 7.79 6.22 0.72
N ASN A 195 7.55 5.32 1.68
CA ASN A 195 6.88 5.70 2.93
C ASN A 195 7.70 6.72 3.70
N SER A 196 9.01 6.54 3.88
CA SER A 196 9.85 7.55 4.55
C SER A 196 9.85 8.91 3.84
N LEU A 197 9.67 8.94 2.52
CA LEU A 197 9.55 10.18 1.73
C LEU A 197 8.17 10.85 1.86
N LEU A 198 7.11 10.09 2.12
CA LEU A 198 5.73 10.59 2.03
C LEU A 198 4.99 10.63 3.37
N SER A 199 5.44 9.85 4.35
CA SER A 199 4.76 9.66 5.61
C SER A 199 5.18 10.75 6.60
N LYS A 200 4.25 11.68 6.82
CA LYS A 200 4.02 12.29 8.14
C LYS A 200 2.88 11.55 8.88
N SER A 201 2.42 10.41 8.33
CA SER A 201 1.28 9.62 8.82
C SER A 201 1.70 8.67 9.93
N LYS A 202 0.73 8.26 10.75
CA LYS A 202 0.97 7.32 11.86
C LYS A 202 1.35 5.92 11.37
N HIS A 203 1.00 5.58 10.13
CA HIS A 203 1.19 4.27 9.52
C HIS A 203 1.71 4.38 8.07
N ASP A 204 2.18 3.24 7.55
CA ASP A 204 2.71 3.09 6.20
C ASP A 204 1.64 3.22 5.10
N MET A 205 1.90 4.09 4.12
CA MET A 205 1.00 4.36 2.99
C MET A 205 1.02 3.22 1.96
N PHE A 206 2.22 2.81 1.56
CA PHE A 206 2.48 1.66 0.71
C PHE A 206 2.86 0.46 1.56
N PHE A 207 2.33 -0.71 1.22
CA PHE A 207 2.72 -1.94 1.91
C PHE A 207 4.17 -2.33 1.54
N HIS A 208 4.97 -2.75 2.52
CA HIS A 208 6.38 -3.11 2.32
C HIS A 208 6.75 -4.39 3.08
N ARG A 209 7.91 -4.98 2.73
CA ARG A 209 8.37 -6.29 3.24
C ARG A 209 8.57 -6.39 4.76
N HIS A 210 8.67 -5.24 5.45
CA HIS A 210 8.83 -5.19 6.91
C HIS A 210 7.52 -4.80 7.61
N CYS A 211 6.40 -4.64 6.88
CA CYS A 211 5.09 -4.50 7.50
C CYS A 211 4.73 -5.80 8.24
N ARG A 212 4.05 -5.66 9.38
CA ARG A 212 3.53 -6.81 10.12
C ARG A 212 2.58 -7.65 9.24
N GLY A 213 2.80 -8.95 9.21
CA GLY A 213 2.05 -9.88 8.36
C GLY A 213 2.56 -9.96 6.92
N SER A 214 3.62 -9.22 6.58
CA SER A 214 4.36 -9.47 5.35
C SER A 214 5.06 -10.83 5.45
N HIS A 215 5.08 -11.53 4.32
CA HIS A 215 5.78 -12.79 4.13
C HIS A 215 6.31 -12.82 2.69
N GLN A 216 7.33 -13.64 2.43
CA GLN A 216 7.95 -13.75 1.11
C GLN A 216 6.98 -14.21 0.01
N HIS A 217 5.88 -14.87 0.39
CA HIS A 217 4.86 -15.36 -0.53
C HIS A 217 3.65 -14.40 -0.53
N CYS A 218 3.62 -13.48 -1.50
CA CYS A 218 2.46 -12.66 -1.83
C CYS A 218 2.08 -12.93 -3.28
N LEU A 219 0.88 -13.45 -3.52
CA LEU A 219 0.49 -14.02 -4.80
C LEU A 219 -0.18 -13.00 -5.74
N LEU A 220 -0.87 -12.01 -5.20
CA LEU A 220 -1.76 -11.13 -5.96
C LEU A 220 -1.28 -9.67 -6.03
N MET A 221 -0.12 -9.36 -5.45
CA MET A 221 0.46 -8.01 -5.52
C MET A 221 1.52 -7.84 -6.60
N GLU A 222 2.14 -8.91 -7.08
CA GLU A 222 3.16 -8.79 -8.14
C GLU A 222 2.54 -8.18 -9.41
N GLY A 223 3.21 -7.18 -9.97
CA GLY A 223 2.74 -6.45 -11.14
C GLY A 223 1.61 -5.45 -10.88
N VAL A 224 1.15 -5.27 -9.63
CA VAL A 224 0.20 -4.20 -9.28
C VAL A 224 0.93 -2.86 -9.25
N VAL A 225 0.35 -1.84 -9.88
CA VAL A 225 0.76 -0.44 -9.71
C VAL A 225 -0.19 0.23 -8.74
N GLU A 226 0.30 0.56 -7.54
CA GLU A 226 -0.44 1.38 -6.59
C GLU A 226 -0.13 2.86 -6.78
N ILE A 227 -1.11 3.74 -6.54
CA ILE A 227 -0.94 5.19 -6.55
C ILE A 227 -1.28 5.84 -5.22
N SER A 228 -0.64 6.96 -4.95
CA SER A 228 -1.01 7.88 -3.89
C SER A 228 -0.79 9.33 -4.33
N TRP A 229 -1.37 10.27 -3.60
CA TRP A 229 -1.20 11.70 -3.86
C TRP A 229 -0.57 12.37 -2.66
N PHE A 230 0.53 13.09 -2.90
CA PHE A 230 1.01 14.09 -1.97
C PHE A 230 0.27 15.40 -2.23
N CYS A 231 -0.41 15.92 -1.22
CA CYS A 231 -1.20 17.13 -1.28
C CYS A 231 -0.67 18.12 -0.23
N PRO A 232 -0.02 19.24 -0.65
CA PRO A 232 0.53 20.19 0.31
C PRO A 232 -0.56 20.87 1.13
N ARG A 233 -0.20 21.30 2.34
CA ARG A 233 -1.05 22.05 3.26
C ARG A 233 -0.75 23.54 3.24
N GLY A 234 0.22 23.98 2.44
CA GLY A 234 0.64 25.37 2.33
C GLY A 234 1.50 25.82 3.52
N GLN A 235 2.15 24.87 4.21
CA GLN A 235 3.05 25.15 5.32
C GLN A 235 4.50 25.08 4.83
N GLY A 236 5.40 25.87 5.43
CA GLY A 236 6.82 25.91 5.05
C GLY A 236 7.59 24.59 5.27
N GLU A 237 6.97 23.60 5.91
CA GLU A 237 7.52 22.26 6.14
C GLU A 237 7.02 21.21 5.13
N ASP A 238 6.24 21.60 4.13
CA ASP A 238 5.79 20.67 3.08
C ASP A 238 6.95 20.36 2.12
N MET A 239 7.15 19.09 1.80
CA MET A 239 8.24 18.64 0.92
C MET A 239 8.07 19.09 -0.53
N PHE A 240 6.82 19.25 -0.98
CA PHE A 240 6.49 19.66 -2.35
C PHE A 240 5.56 20.87 -2.32
N GLU A 241 5.81 21.84 -3.19
CA GLU A 241 5.00 23.05 -3.31
C GLU A 241 3.64 22.80 -3.99
N LYS A 242 3.56 21.76 -4.82
CA LYS A 242 2.40 21.37 -5.62
C LYS A 242 1.97 19.93 -5.32
N CYS A 243 0.76 19.58 -5.74
CA CYS A 243 0.30 18.20 -5.65
C CYS A 243 1.08 17.30 -6.60
N VAL A 244 1.53 16.13 -6.13
CA VAL A 244 2.32 15.15 -6.88
C VAL A 244 1.65 13.78 -6.74
N THR A 245 1.53 13.04 -7.85
CA THR A 245 1.10 11.64 -7.82
C THR A 245 2.32 10.75 -7.72
N PHE A 246 2.30 9.82 -6.77
CA PHE A 246 3.31 8.78 -6.64
C PHE A 246 2.72 7.47 -7.12
N ALA A 247 3.46 6.76 -7.98
CA ALA A 247 3.10 5.43 -8.44
C ALA A 247 4.17 4.42 -8.00
N ASN A 248 3.73 3.24 -7.60
CA ASN A 248 4.58 2.19 -7.05
C ASN A 248 4.31 0.87 -7.76
N LEU A 249 5.24 0.40 -8.59
CA LEU A 249 5.15 -0.92 -9.20
C LEU A 249 5.64 -1.98 -8.21
N HIS A 250 4.78 -2.93 -7.84
CA HIS A 250 5.15 -4.08 -7.02
C HIS A 250 5.78 -5.18 -7.90
N GLY A 251 6.81 -5.85 -7.39
CA GLY A 251 7.60 -6.85 -8.13
C GLY A 251 8.92 -6.31 -8.73
N ASP A 252 9.56 -7.12 -9.56
CA ASP A 252 10.68 -6.70 -10.42
C ASP A 252 10.11 -6.11 -11.72
N ALA A 253 10.53 -4.91 -12.09
CA ALA A 253 10.08 -4.24 -13.30
C ALA A 253 10.41 -5.04 -14.57
N LYS A 254 11.46 -5.88 -14.54
CA LYS A 254 11.83 -6.75 -15.67
C LYS A 254 10.78 -7.82 -15.98
N GLU A 255 10.04 -8.26 -14.96
CA GLU A 255 8.99 -9.28 -15.09
C GLU A 255 7.64 -8.67 -15.51
N HIS A 256 7.53 -7.34 -15.48
CA HIS A 256 6.29 -6.58 -15.65
C HIS A 256 6.44 -5.51 -16.74
N THR A 257 6.82 -5.94 -17.95
CA THR A 257 7.16 -5.05 -19.08
C THR A 257 5.98 -4.18 -19.54
N GLN A 258 4.74 -4.69 -19.49
CA GLN A 258 3.55 -3.91 -19.86
C GLN A 258 3.31 -2.75 -18.88
N GLN A 259 3.42 -3.03 -17.58
CA GLN A 259 3.33 -2.03 -16.52
C GLN A 259 4.47 -1.01 -16.65
N LEU A 260 5.69 -1.46 -16.92
CA LEU A 260 6.83 -0.59 -17.14
C LEU A 260 6.60 0.35 -18.34
N SER A 261 6.14 -0.18 -19.47
CA SER A 261 5.79 0.62 -20.66
C SER A 261 4.73 1.67 -20.35
N PHE A 262 3.67 1.28 -19.64
CA PHE A 262 2.65 2.23 -19.18
C PHE A 262 3.26 3.33 -18.30
N LEU A 263 4.10 2.97 -17.33
CA LEU A 263 4.75 3.95 -16.46
C LEU A 263 5.68 4.88 -17.24
N GLN A 264 6.40 4.41 -18.27
CA GLN A 264 7.22 5.25 -19.15
C GLN A 264 6.39 6.33 -19.86
N GLU A 265 5.18 6.01 -20.29
CA GLU A 265 4.33 6.95 -21.01
C GLU A 265 3.71 8.01 -20.10
N VAL A 266 3.33 7.65 -18.87
CA VAL A 266 2.57 8.55 -17.98
C VAL A 266 3.45 9.29 -16.96
N SER A 267 4.65 8.80 -16.68
CA SER A 267 5.49 9.35 -15.60
C SER A 267 6.24 10.59 -16.06
N SER A 268 6.24 11.61 -15.21
CA SER A 268 7.14 12.76 -15.35
C SER A 268 8.56 12.42 -14.87
N LEU A 269 8.67 11.50 -13.91
CA LEU A 269 9.93 11.01 -13.38
C LEU A 269 9.80 9.54 -13.01
N ILE A 270 10.79 8.72 -13.38
CA ILE A 270 10.91 7.33 -12.93
C ILE A 270 12.12 7.22 -12.02
N VAL A 271 11.90 6.86 -10.77
CA VAL A 271 12.92 6.52 -9.80
C VAL A 271 13.13 5.01 -9.85
N MET A 272 14.30 4.61 -10.34
CA MET A 272 14.71 3.21 -10.40
C MET A 272 15.58 2.87 -9.20
N LEU A 273 15.20 1.82 -8.48
CA LEU A 273 16.03 1.21 -7.44
C LEU A 273 16.64 -0.07 -7.99
N MET A 274 17.97 -0.13 -8.01
CA MET A 274 18.75 -1.31 -8.37
C MET A 274 19.88 -1.55 -7.36
N SER A 275 20.31 -2.79 -7.19
CA SER A 275 21.47 -3.09 -6.35
C SER A 275 22.76 -2.65 -7.04
N ALA A 276 23.69 -2.05 -6.30
CA ALA A 276 25.00 -1.67 -6.83
C ALA A 276 25.83 -2.88 -7.30
N SER A 277 25.54 -4.08 -6.79
CA SER A 277 26.20 -5.33 -7.19
C SER A 277 25.60 -5.98 -8.45
N GLU A 278 24.42 -5.53 -8.89
CA GLU A 278 23.69 -6.10 -10.02
C GLU A 278 23.87 -5.26 -11.30
N ASP A 279 25.12 -5.00 -11.68
CA ASP A 279 25.45 -4.31 -12.94
C ASP A 279 25.61 -5.31 -14.10
N ASN A 280 24.50 -5.93 -14.51
CA ASN A 280 24.49 -6.83 -15.67
C ASN A 280 24.04 -6.09 -16.96
N LYS A 281 24.38 -6.65 -18.13
CA LYS A 281 24.06 -6.03 -19.44
C LYS A 281 22.56 -5.76 -19.63
N GLU A 282 21.70 -6.61 -19.08
CA GLU A 282 20.25 -6.45 -19.17
C GLU A 282 19.77 -5.22 -18.37
N ASN A 283 20.25 -5.06 -17.15
CA ASN A 283 19.96 -3.90 -16.30
C ASN A 283 20.51 -2.62 -16.96
N GLN A 284 21.72 -2.66 -17.54
CA GLN A 284 22.27 -1.52 -18.30
C GLN A 284 21.40 -1.15 -19.51
N ASN A 285 20.90 -2.14 -20.25
CA ASN A 285 20.00 -1.89 -21.38
C ASN A 285 18.67 -1.28 -20.93
N LEU A 286 18.11 -1.76 -19.82
CA LEU A 286 16.89 -1.22 -19.25
C LEU A 286 17.07 0.22 -18.78
N VAL A 287 18.17 0.55 -18.11
CA VAL A 287 18.52 1.93 -17.73
C VAL A 287 18.63 2.81 -18.98
N ARG A 288 19.35 2.37 -20.03
CA ARG A 288 19.47 3.12 -21.29
C ARG A 288 18.15 3.30 -22.02
N HIS A 289 17.22 2.38 -21.86
CA HIS A 289 15.89 2.48 -22.47
C HIS A 289 14.97 3.46 -21.72
N LEU A 290 15.26 3.72 -20.44
CA LEU A 290 14.50 4.61 -19.57
C LEU A 290 15.06 6.06 -19.52
N CYS A 291 16.26 6.29 -20.05
CA CYS A 291 16.88 7.61 -20.20
C CYS A 291 16.71 8.16 -21.61
#